data_AF-A0A2M7I489-F1
#
_entry.id   AF-A0A2M7I489-F1
#
_cell.length_a   1.000
_cell.length_b   1.000
_cell.length_c   1.000
_cell.angle_alpha   90.00
_cell.angle_beta   90.00
_cell.angle_gamma   90.00
#
_symmetry.space_group_name_H-M   'P 1'
#
loop_
_entity.id
_entity.type
_entity.pdbx_description
1 polymer ?
#
loop_
_entity_poly.entity_id
_entity_poly.type
_entity_poly.pdbx_seq_one_letter_code
_entity_poly.pdbx_strand_id
1 'polypeptide(L)'
;MKEQKHIIELSKDEIINHFLLVNKIELRKTKTGKDFISFEFSDATRSINANMWDGIGNLNNEIQKGKVVFVKGIVDEFQNNLQIKVSSVHSVKEDENVSPSDFLPKSKRDLKEMEKEFKKRIEKLSNNYLKELVSSIFVEENFKKFIKAP
;
A
#
# COMPACT_ATOMS: atom_id res chain seq x y z
N MET A 1 0.04 -8.14 12.70
CA MET A 1 0.47 -8.28 11.30
C MET A 1 0.60 -9.76 11.01
N LYS A 2 -0.03 -10.29 9.96
CA LYS A 2 0.16 -11.69 9.56
C LYS A 2 1.64 -11.90 9.23
N GLU A 3 2.20 -13.06 9.59
CA GLU A 3 3.61 -13.42 9.37
C GLU A 3 3.89 -13.59 7.87
N GLN A 4 4.09 -12.49 7.15
CA GLN A 4 4.56 -12.48 5.76
C GLN A 4 5.82 -11.63 5.66
N LYS A 5 6.71 -11.98 4.73
CA LYS A 5 7.87 -11.15 4.41
C LYS A 5 7.42 -9.83 3.81
N HIS A 6 8.20 -8.78 4.04
CA HIS A 6 7.96 -7.52 3.36
C HIS A 6 8.36 -7.62 1.90
N ILE A 7 7.71 -6.83 1.05
CA ILE A 7 8.02 -6.86 -0.38
C ILE A 7 9.50 -6.55 -0.61
N ILE A 8 10.11 -5.66 0.18
CA ILE A 8 11.54 -5.32 0.09
C ILE A 8 12.49 -6.50 0.34
N GLU A 9 12.03 -7.54 1.03
CA GLU A 9 12.83 -8.72 1.40
C GLU A 9 12.67 -9.88 0.40
N LEU A 10 11.75 -9.75 -0.55
CA LEU A 10 11.48 -10.78 -1.55
C LEU A 10 12.62 -10.95 -2.55
N SER A 11 12.93 -12.20 -2.88
CA SER A 11 13.94 -12.57 -3.87
C SER A 11 13.32 -13.31 -5.06
N LYS A 12 14.06 -13.38 -6.16
CA LYS A 12 13.65 -14.14 -7.36
C LYS A 12 13.35 -15.62 -7.01
N ASP A 13 12.37 -16.19 -7.70
CA ASP A 13 11.88 -17.56 -7.57
C ASP A 13 11.17 -17.87 -6.23
N GLU A 14 10.94 -16.86 -5.39
CA GLU A 14 10.23 -17.02 -4.12
C GLU A 14 8.71 -17.16 -4.32
N ILE A 15 8.12 -18.18 -3.70
CA ILE A 15 6.66 -18.38 -3.67
C ILE A 15 6.07 -17.46 -2.60
N ILE A 16 5.07 -16.68 -2.98
CA ILE A 16 4.39 -15.76 -2.07
C ILE A 16 2.92 -16.14 -1.87
N ASN A 17 2.45 -15.89 -0.65
CA ASN A 17 1.06 -15.96 -0.20
C ASN A 17 0.83 -14.75 0.70
N HIS A 18 0.58 -13.58 0.13
CA HIS A 18 0.69 -12.30 0.84
C HIS A 18 -0.58 -11.47 0.72
N PHE A 19 -0.91 -10.75 1.78
CA PHE A 19 -1.88 -9.67 1.75
C PHE A 19 -1.19 -8.44 1.19
N LEU A 20 -1.81 -7.82 0.17
CA LEU A 20 -1.24 -6.68 -0.54
C LEU A 20 -2.35 -5.68 -0.90
N LEU A 21 -2.03 -4.39 -0.85
CA LEU A 21 -2.93 -3.32 -1.30
C LEU A 21 -2.89 -3.21 -2.82
N VAL A 22 -4.05 -3.14 -3.47
CA VAL A 22 -4.16 -2.88 -4.91
C VAL A 22 -4.03 -1.37 -5.18
N ASN A 23 -2.90 -0.95 -5.74
CA ASN A 23 -2.70 0.43 -6.18
C ASN A 23 -3.24 0.65 -7.60
N LYS A 24 -3.09 -0.36 -8.45
CA LYS A 24 -3.52 -0.31 -9.86
C LYS A 24 -3.96 -1.69 -10.35
N ILE A 25 -4.95 -1.70 -11.23
CA ILE A 25 -5.44 -2.89 -11.94
C ILE A 25 -5.83 -2.47 -13.37
N GLU A 26 -5.27 -3.14 -14.37
CA GLU A 26 -5.51 -2.84 -15.80
C GLU A 26 -5.57 -4.13 -16.63
N LEU A 27 -6.60 -4.28 -17.45
CA LEU A 27 -6.63 -5.29 -18.51
C LEU A 27 -5.78 -4.80 -19.68
N ARG A 28 -4.74 -5.56 -20.03
CA ARG A 28 -3.78 -5.23 -21.09
C ARG A 28 -3.65 -6.40 -22.07
N LYS A 29 -3.14 -6.11 -23.27
CA LYS A 29 -2.86 -7.11 -24.30
C LYS A 29 -1.37 -7.25 -24.52
N THR A 30 -0.90 -8.48 -24.71
CA THR A 30 0.46 -8.74 -25.19
C THR A 30 0.61 -8.25 -26.63
N LYS A 31 1.85 -8.20 -27.11
CA LYS A 31 2.15 -7.98 -28.53
C LYS A 31 1.48 -9.01 -29.46
N THR A 32 1.16 -10.19 -28.93
CA THR A 32 0.48 -11.28 -29.65
C THR A 32 -1.05 -11.25 -29.49
N GLY A 33 -1.60 -10.26 -28.78
CA GLY A 33 -3.04 -10.08 -28.61
C GLY A 33 -3.67 -10.88 -27.46
N LYS A 34 -2.89 -11.65 -26.68
CA LYS A 34 -3.40 -12.35 -25.49
C LYS A 34 -3.67 -11.34 -24.38
N ASP A 35 -4.85 -11.40 -23.78
CA ASP A 35 -5.19 -10.59 -22.61
C ASP A 35 -4.40 -11.04 -21.37
N PHE A 36 -4.03 -10.08 -20.53
CA PHE A 36 -3.46 -10.29 -19.19
C PHE A 36 -3.88 -9.12 -18.29
N ILE A 37 -3.89 -9.34 -16.98
CA ILE A 37 -4.12 -8.25 -16.03
C ILE A 37 -2.78 -7.82 -15.44
N SER A 38 -2.53 -6.52 -15.54
CA SER A 38 -1.40 -5.86 -14.90
C SER A 38 -1.90 -5.23 -13.61
N PHE A 39 -1.23 -5.58 -12.51
CA PHE A 39 -1.46 -5.02 -11.19
C PHE A 39 -0.23 -4.23 -10.74
N GLU A 40 -0.49 -3.24 -9.91
CA GLU A 40 0.51 -2.70 -9.01
C GLU A 40 0.03 -2.96 -7.58
N PHE A 41 0.84 -3.68 -6.82
CA PHE A 41 0.58 -3.98 -5.42
C PHE A 41 1.54 -3.22 -4.51
N SER A 42 1.15 -2.96 -3.28
CA SER A 42 2.08 -2.46 -2.26
C SER A 42 1.84 -3.05 -0.88
N ASP A 43 2.90 -3.01 -0.08
CA ASP A 43 2.87 -3.16 1.36
C ASP A 43 3.42 -1.88 2.02
N ALA A 44 3.64 -1.92 3.33
CA ALA A 44 4.21 -0.79 4.07
C ALA A 44 5.66 -0.41 3.65
N THR A 45 6.35 -1.23 2.85
CA THR A 45 7.76 -1.02 2.47
C THR A 45 7.95 -0.52 1.06
N ARG A 46 7.27 -1.10 0.06
CA ARG A 46 7.39 -0.67 -1.36
C ARG A 46 6.17 -1.10 -2.19
N SER A 47 6.09 -0.60 -3.42
CA SER A 47 5.24 -1.18 -4.46
C SER A 47 5.99 -2.17 -5.34
N ILE A 48 5.26 -3.08 -5.97
CA ILE A 48 5.78 -4.07 -6.91
C ILE A 48 4.77 -4.31 -8.03
N ASN A 49 5.29 -4.43 -9.26
CA ASN A 49 4.48 -4.78 -10.42
C ASN A 49 4.12 -6.25 -10.37
N ALA A 50 2.92 -6.58 -10.84
CA ALA A 50 2.47 -7.97 -10.89
C ALA A 50 1.63 -8.22 -12.14
N ASN A 51 1.75 -9.42 -12.72
CA ASN A 51 1.03 -9.78 -13.94
C ASN A 51 0.32 -11.13 -13.75
N MET A 52 -0.96 -11.17 -14.10
CA MET A 52 -1.80 -12.36 -14.11
C MET A 52 -2.16 -12.72 -15.55
N TRP A 53 -1.72 -13.90 -15.97
CA TRP A 53 -1.82 -14.34 -17.38
C TRP A 53 -3.03 -15.22 -17.66
N ASP A 54 -3.49 -15.94 -16.64
CA ASP A 54 -4.57 -16.92 -16.72
C ASP A 54 -5.59 -16.64 -15.61
N GLY A 55 -6.83 -17.11 -15.75
CA GLY A 55 -7.88 -16.89 -14.74
C GLY A 55 -8.43 -15.46 -14.67
N ILE A 56 -8.23 -14.66 -15.71
CA ILE A 56 -8.69 -13.26 -15.83
C ILE A 56 -10.21 -13.14 -15.55
N GLY A 57 -11.00 -14.11 -16.00
CA GLY A 57 -12.45 -14.14 -15.79
C GLY A 57 -12.89 -14.45 -14.35
N ASN A 58 -11.98 -14.88 -13.48
CA ASN A 58 -12.28 -15.21 -12.08
C ASN A 58 -12.08 -14.01 -11.13
N LEU A 59 -11.75 -12.83 -11.66
CA LEU A 59 -11.72 -11.64 -10.82
C LEU A 59 -13.13 -11.17 -10.47
N ASN A 60 -13.43 -11.25 -9.18
CA ASN A 60 -14.62 -10.63 -8.63
C ASN A 60 -14.47 -9.11 -8.61
N ASN A 61 -15.60 -8.40 -8.69
CA ASN A 61 -15.69 -6.94 -8.56
C ASN A 61 -15.11 -6.38 -7.25
N GLU A 62 -14.82 -7.23 -6.27
CA GLU A 62 -14.20 -6.86 -5.01
C GLU A 62 -12.69 -6.60 -5.13
N ILE A 63 -12.04 -7.07 -6.21
CA ILE A 63 -10.63 -6.84 -6.49
C ILE A 63 -10.51 -5.53 -7.27
N GLN A 64 -10.38 -4.43 -6.53
CA GLN A 64 -10.31 -3.09 -7.07
C GLN A 64 -9.28 -2.24 -6.35
N LYS A 65 -8.89 -1.12 -6.97
CA LYS A 65 -7.96 -0.15 -6.39
C LYS A 65 -8.41 0.28 -4.99
N GLY A 66 -7.46 0.35 -4.06
CA GLY A 66 -7.68 0.76 -2.67
C GLY A 66 -8.17 -0.36 -1.74
N LYS A 67 -8.33 -1.60 -2.26
CA LYS A 67 -8.65 -2.78 -1.45
C LYS A 67 -7.41 -3.61 -1.19
N VAL A 68 -7.40 -4.28 -0.04
CA VAL A 68 -6.40 -5.31 0.25
C VAL A 68 -6.93 -6.63 -0.31
N VAL A 69 -6.04 -7.38 -0.94
CA VAL A 69 -6.34 -8.69 -1.51
C VAL A 69 -5.28 -9.68 -1.07
N PHE A 70 -5.64 -10.96 -1.08
CA PHE A 70 -4.67 -12.02 -0.90
C PHE A 70 -4.14 -12.46 -2.26
N VAL A 71 -2.82 -12.41 -2.42
CA VAL A 71 -2.11 -12.71 -3.65
C VAL A 71 -1.27 -13.95 -3.46
N LYS A 72 -1.47 -14.92 -4.34
CA LYS A 72 -0.59 -16.07 -4.52
C LYS A 72 0.16 -15.92 -5.82
N GLY A 73 1.45 -16.24 -5.81
CA GLY A 73 2.29 -16.12 -6.99
C GLY A 73 3.72 -16.50 -6.73
N ILE A 74 4.55 -16.25 -7.73
CA ILE A 74 6.00 -16.42 -7.68
C ILE A 74 6.65 -15.10 -8.05
N VAL A 75 7.68 -14.71 -7.31
CA VAL A 75 8.50 -13.55 -7.63
C VAL A 75 9.35 -13.90 -8.84
N ASP A 76 9.15 -13.14 -9.90
CA ASP A 76 9.83 -13.27 -11.18
C ASP A 76 10.65 -12.01 -11.45
N GLU A 77 11.56 -12.07 -12.41
CA GLU A 77 12.42 -10.94 -12.77
C GLU A 77 12.28 -10.63 -14.25
N PHE A 78 11.81 -9.42 -14.56
CA PHE A 78 11.65 -8.95 -15.93
C PHE A 78 12.42 -7.66 -16.14
N GLN A 79 13.36 -7.65 -17.10
CA GLN A 79 14.23 -6.51 -17.39
C GLN A 79 14.96 -5.98 -16.13
N ASN A 80 15.51 -6.89 -15.33
CA ASN A 80 16.19 -6.62 -14.05
C ASN A 80 15.31 -5.97 -12.96
N ASN A 81 13.98 -6.02 -13.12
CA ASN A 81 13.03 -5.57 -12.11
C ASN A 81 12.25 -6.77 -11.58
N LEU A 82 12.17 -6.90 -10.25
CA LEU A 82 11.31 -7.89 -9.63
C LEU A 82 9.83 -7.56 -9.90
N GLN A 83 9.09 -8.59 -10.26
CA GLN A 83 7.65 -8.56 -10.45
C GLN A 83 7.03 -9.80 -9.83
N ILE A 84 5.72 -9.81 -9.59
CA ILE A 84 5.01 -11.00 -9.15
C ILE A 84 4.28 -11.60 -10.36
N LYS A 85 4.56 -12.86 -10.67
CA LYS A 85 3.71 -13.66 -11.55
C LYS A 85 2.56 -14.22 -10.71
N VAL A 86 1.38 -13.61 -10.85
CA VAL A 86 0.19 -13.94 -10.04
C VAL A 86 -0.43 -15.23 -10.56
N SER A 87 -0.60 -16.20 -9.66
CA SER A 87 -1.31 -17.45 -9.93
C SER A 87 -2.77 -17.38 -9.48
N SER A 88 -3.04 -16.68 -8.38
CA SER A 88 -4.39 -16.49 -7.86
C SER A 88 -4.47 -15.21 -7.02
N VAL A 89 -5.58 -14.51 -7.13
CA VAL A 89 -5.91 -13.35 -6.29
C VAL A 89 -7.35 -13.48 -5.84
N HIS A 90 -7.62 -13.20 -4.56
CA HIS A 90 -8.98 -13.14 -4.03
C HIS A 90 -9.14 -12.00 -3.03
N SER A 91 -10.38 -11.52 -2.88
CA SER A 91 -10.72 -10.56 -1.85
C SER A 91 -10.48 -11.16 -0.46
N VAL A 92 -10.15 -10.28 0.48
CA VAL A 92 -10.03 -10.63 1.89
C VAL A 92 -11.43 -10.79 2.46
N LYS A 93 -11.69 -11.90 3.15
CA LYS A 93 -12.99 -12.12 3.82
C LYS A 93 -13.11 -11.22 5.05
N GLU A 94 -14.33 -10.81 5.40
CA GLU A 94 -14.60 -9.95 6.58
C GLU A 94 -14.00 -10.53 7.88
N ASP A 95 -13.97 -11.87 8.00
CA ASP A 95 -13.42 -12.58 9.15
C ASP A 95 -11.89 -12.48 9.31
N GLU A 96 -11.17 -11.99 8.29
CA GLU A 96 -9.71 -11.94 8.31
C GLU A 96 -9.13 -10.70 9.00
N ASN A 97 -9.97 -9.76 9.45
CA ASN A 97 -9.59 -8.59 10.25
C ASN A 97 -8.45 -7.73 9.62
N VAL A 98 -8.48 -7.56 8.31
CA VAL A 98 -7.44 -6.83 7.56
C VAL A 98 -7.96 -5.45 7.18
N SER A 99 -7.39 -4.40 7.76
CA SER A 99 -7.73 -3.02 7.37
C SER A 99 -6.79 -2.55 6.26
N PRO A 100 -7.29 -1.84 5.22
CA PRO A 100 -6.43 -1.19 4.22
C PRO A 100 -5.33 -0.31 4.83
N SER A 101 -5.61 0.28 5.99
CA SER A 101 -4.65 1.09 6.75
C SER A 101 -3.40 0.32 7.20
N ASP A 102 -3.45 -1.01 7.27
CA ASP A 102 -2.29 -1.83 7.66
C ASP A 102 -1.23 -1.94 6.56
N PHE A 103 -1.60 -1.63 5.31
CA PHE A 103 -0.74 -1.77 4.13
C PHE A 103 -0.32 -0.42 3.54
N LEU A 104 -0.82 0.68 4.11
CA LEU A 104 -0.30 2.01 3.81
C LEU A 104 1.08 2.20 4.48
N PRO A 105 2.02 2.91 3.83
CA PRO A 105 3.27 3.29 4.46
C PRO A 105 2.98 4.05 5.76
N LYS A 106 3.34 3.47 6.89
CA LYS A 106 3.19 4.10 8.21
C LYS A 106 4.56 4.39 8.81
N SER A 107 4.62 5.50 9.53
CA SER A 107 5.80 5.81 10.34
C SER A 107 6.05 4.66 11.33
N LYS A 108 7.32 4.30 11.53
CA LYS A 108 7.73 3.37 12.61
C LYS A 108 7.64 4.02 13.99
N ARG A 109 7.49 5.35 14.05
CA ARG A 109 7.39 6.12 15.30
C ARG A 109 5.94 6.20 15.76
N ASP A 110 5.75 6.24 17.08
CA ASP A 110 4.43 6.37 17.68
C ASP A 110 3.75 7.68 17.28
N LEU A 111 2.48 7.61 16.89
CA LEU A 111 1.73 8.76 16.41
C LEU A 111 1.57 9.83 17.50
N LYS A 112 1.28 9.43 18.75
CA LYS A 112 1.11 10.38 19.85
C LYS A 112 2.42 11.08 20.19
N GLU A 113 3.54 10.37 20.11
CA GLU A 113 4.87 10.96 20.25
C GLU A 113 5.13 12.02 19.17
N MET A 114 4.86 11.69 17.91
CA MET A 114 5.04 12.60 16.78
C MET A 114 4.11 13.83 16.88
N GLU A 115 2.85 13.64 17.28
CA GLU A 115 1.91 14.74 17.54
C GLU A 115 2.43 15.69 18.64
N LYS A 116 2.94 15.13 19.73
CA LYS A 116 3.49 15.90 20.85
C LYS A 116 4.75 16.66 20.43
N GLU A 117 5.62 16.03 19.65
CA GLU A 117 6.83 16.67 19.11
C GLU A 117 6.47 17.83 18.16
N PHE A 118 5.48 17.63 17.29
CA PHE A 118 4.99 18.66 16.38
C PHE A 118 4.44 19.87 17.14
N LYS A 119 3.55 19.65 18.12
CA LYS A 119 3.02 20.73 18.97
C LYS A 119 4.14 21.47 19.72
N LYS A 120 5.12 20.74 20.25
CA LYS A 120 6.31 21.33 20.88
C LYS A 120 7.14 22.18 19.92
N ARG A 121 7.23 21.81 18.63
CA ARG A 121 7.93 22.62 17.62
C ARG A 121 7.22 23.94 17.37
N ILE A 122 5.88 23.93 17.27
CA ILE A 122 5.09 25.16 17.14
C ILE A 122 5.30 26.07 18.35
N GLU A 123 5.28 25.51 19.56
CA GLU A 123 5.49 26.27 20.80
C GLU A 123 6.87 26.96 20.86
N LYS A 124 7.89 26.36 20.25
CA LYS A 124 9.27 26.86 20.19
C LYS A 124 9.50 27.95 19.15
N LEU A 125 8.50 28.30 18.33
CA LEU A 125 8.63 29.38 17.35
C LEU A 125 8.82 30.72 18.10
N SER A 126 9.94 31.39 17.83
CA SER A 126 10.30 32.67 18.45
C SER A 126 9.54 33.86 17.88
N ASN A 127 9.11 33.78 16.62
CA ASN A 127 8.32 34.82 15.98
C ASN A 127 6.83 34.60 16.27
N ASN A 128 6.24 35.54 17.03
CA ASN A 128 4.83 35.47 17.45
C ASN A 128 3.86 35.42 16.28
N TYR A 129 4.10 36.19 15.21
CA TYR A 129 3.23 36.20 14.02
C TYR A 129 3.26 34.85 13.28
N LEU A 130 4.45 34.23 13.18
CA LEU A 130 4.56 32.89 12.60
C LEU A 130 3.92 31.83 13.47
N LYS A 131 4.07 31.93 14.80
CA LYS A 131 3.43 31.02 15.74
C LYS A 131 1.91 31.08 15.63
N GLU A 132 1.35 32.28 15.56
CA GLU A 132 -0.09 32.51 15.42
C GLU A 132 -0.61 31.99 14.08
N LEU A 133 0.08 32.30 12.98
CA LEU A 133 -0.27 31.78 11.65
C LEU A 133 -0.28 30.25 11.63
N VAL A 134 0.79 29.60 12.09
CA VAL A 134 0.90 28.13 12.09
C VAL A 134 -0.18 27.51 12.99
N SER A 135 -0.44 28.09 14.15
CA SER A 135 -1.49 27.61 15.07
C SER A 135 -2.89 27.75 14.48
N SER A 136 -3.14 28.79 13.68
CA SER A 136 -4.41 29.00 12.97
C SER A 136 -4.65 27.96 11.86
N ILE A 137 -3.57 27.48 11.22
CA ILE A 137 -3.64 26.45 10.16
C ILE A 137 -3.92 25.08 10.78
N PHE A 138 -3.19 24.72 11.84
CA PHE A 138 -3.25 23.42 12.49
C PHE A 138 -4.21 23.37 13.68
N VAL A 139 -5.41 23.94 13.51
CA VAL A 139 -6.55 23.73 14.43
C VAL A 139 -6.96 22.25 14.46
N GLU A 140 -7.66 21.81 15.51
CA GLU A 140 -7.90 20.39 15.80
C GLU A 140 -8.47 19.61 14.59
N GLU A 141 -9.39 20.20 13.84
CA GLU A 141 -9.98 19.57 12.64
C GLU A 141 -8.94 19.37 11.52
N ASN A 142 -8.22 20.43 11.16
CA ASN A 142 -7.19 20.38 10.12
C ASN A 142 -6.01 19.51 10.53
N PHE A 143 -5.65 19.53 11.80
CA PHE A 143 -4.58 18.72 12.35
C PHE A 143 -4.92 17.23 12.26
N LYS A 144 -6.16 16.83 12.58
CA LYS A 144 -6.63 15.44 12.42
C LYS A 144 -6.53 14.95 10.98
N LYS A 145 -6.79 15.81 10.00
CA LYS A 145 -6.64 15.51 8.57
C LYS A 145 -5.15 15.44 8.17
N PHE A 146 -4.31 16.31 8.71
CA PHE A 146 -2.88 16.37 8.41
C PHE A 146 -2.09 15.15 8.89
N ILE A 147 -2.42 14.62 10.07
CA ILE A 147 -1.67 13.50 10.68
C ILE A 147 -2.03 12.12 10.12
N LYS A 148 -3.02 12.04 9.23
CA LYS A 148 -3.46 10.80 8.59
C LYS A 148 -3.15 10.86 7.10
N ALA A 149 -2.57 9.79 6.57
CA ALA A 149 -2.49 9.63 5.12
C ALA A 149 -3.91 9.54 4.53
N PRO A 150 -4.17 10.16 3.36
CA PRO A 150 -5.45 10.06 2.67
C PRO A 150 -5.78 8.64 2.20
#